data_AF-A0ABC8J2A3-F1
#
_entry.id   AF-A0ABC8J2A3-F1
#
_cell.length_a   1.000
_cell.length_b   1.000
_cell.length_c   1.000
_cell.angle_alpha   90.00
_cell.angle_beta   90.00
_cell.angle_gamma   90.00
#
_symmetry.space_group_name_H-M   'P 1'
#
loop_
_entity.id
_entity.type
_entity.pdbx_description
1 polymer ?
#
loop_
_entity_poly.entity_id
_entity_poly.type
_entity_poly.pdbx_seq_one_letter_code
_entity_poly.pdbx_strand_id
1 'polypeptide(L)'
;MRGPAPPPPSEETADLLVSFDLVTEVFKFVKLPDDLLTDFDGQPGDRLVTFNNQLAIAQDDGDSNLLTLWLLDDKCSWFKREIIIPWTCSSPSARIRHKFIGTGATNELIYAPYSTYNFRSQFHFENQYVIYYDCIRETKTNVSIRDDFAGFSGKIEPYLDYTDSTDLISVGRPM
;
A
#
# COMPACT_ATOMS: atom_id res chain seq x y z
N MET A 1 -47.06 -6.94 -34.11
CA MET A 1 -46.23 -5.89 -33.48
C MET A 1 -44.84 -6.48 -33.30
N ARG A 2 -43.76 -5.78 -33.68
CA ARG A 2 -42.40 -6.18 -33.26
C ARG A 2 -42.20 -5.70 -31.83
N GLY A 3 -41.67 -6.54 -30.96
CA GLY A 3 -41.29 -6.13 -29.60
C GLY A 3 -40.16 -5.08 -29.64
N PRO A 4 -39.96 -4.33 -28.55
CA PRO A 4 -38.80 -3.43 -28.45
C PRO A 4 -37.51 -4.24 -28.66
N ALA A 5 -36.52 -3.62 -29.31
CA ALA A 5 -35.19 -4.20 -29.42
C ALA A 5 -34.59 -4.39 -28.01
N PRO A 6 -33.79 -5.44 -27.78
CA PRO A 6 -33.05 -5.57 -26.52
C PRO A 6 -32.17 -4.32 -26.33
N PRO A 7 -31.96 -3.87 -25.08
CA PRO A 7 -31.02 -2.80 -24.82
C PRO A 7 -29.62 -3.18 -25.34
N PRO A 8 -28.81 -2.20 -25.77
CA PRO A 8 -27.40 -2.49 -26.06
C PRO A 8 -26.73 -3.07 -24.81
N PRO A 9 -25.76 -3.99 -24.96
CA PRO A 9 -24.96 -4.41 -23.82
C PRO A 9 -24.33 -3.17 -23.18
N SER A 10 -24.41 -3.09 -21.85
CA SER A 10 -23.66 -2.10 -21.09
C SER A 10 -22.18 -2.26 -21.40
N GLU A 11 -21.53 -1.21 -21.89
CA GLU A 11 -20.08 -1.20 -22.02
C GLU A 11 -19.47 -1.36 -20.63
N GLU A 12 -18.84 -2.51 -20.37
CA GLU A 12 -18.07 -2.73 -19.16
C GLU A 12 -16.87 -1.77 -19.20
N THR A 13 -16.93 -0.71 -18.39
CA THR A 13 -15.81 0.21 -18.19
C THR A 13 -14.75 -0.52 -17.38
N ALA A 14 -13.82 -1.18 -18.07
CA ALA A 14 -12.67 -1.80 -17.45
C ALA A 14 -11.68 -0.74 -16.97
N ASP A 15 -11.27 -0.80 -15.71
CA ASP A 15 -10.20 0.04 -15.19
C ASP A 15 -8.84 -0.35 -15.79
N LEU A 16 -8.04 0.66 -16.13
CA LEU A 16 -6.78 0.50 -16.84
C LEU A 16 -5.63 1.17 -16.07
N LEU A 17 -4.55 0.43 -15.87
CA LEU A 17 -3.24 1.01 -15.58
C LEU A 17 -2.63 1.52 -16.87
N VAL A 18 -2.29 2.81 -16.91
CA VAL A 18 -1.60 3.44 -18.04
C VAL A 18 -0.13 3.67 -17.65
N SER A 19 0.79 3.26 -18.51
CA SER A 19 2.21 3.60 -18.40
C SER A 19 2.66 4.36 -19.65
N PHE A 20 3.58 5.30 -19.46
CA PHE A 20 4.17 6.11 -20.52
C PHE A 20 5.69 5.98 -20.47
N ASP A 21 6.29 5.51 -21.55
CA ASP A 21 7.73 5.37 -21.69
C ASP A 21 8.34 6.70 -22.17
N LEU A 22 9.12 7.35 -21.31
CA LEU A 22 9.77 8.64 -21.60
C LEU A 22 10.86 8.57 -22.69
N VAL A 23 11.35 7.37 -23.03
CA VAL A 23 12.41 7.17 -24.03
C VAL A 23 11.83 6.82 -25.39
N THR A 24 10.77 6.01 -25.42
CA THR A 24 10.10 5.62 -26.68
C THR A 24 8.87 6.46 -27.03
N GLU A 25 8.40 7.30 -26.11
CA GLU A 25 7.15 8.09 -26.20
C GLU A 25 5.89 7.24 -26.43
N VAL A 26 5.93 5.95 -26.03
CA VAL A 26 4.83 5.00 -26.21
C VAL A 26 4.01 4.86 -24.92
N PHE A 27 2.69 4.93 -25.07
CA PHE A 27 1.73 4.52 -24.03
C PHE A 27 1.49 3.01 -24.08
N LYS A 28 1.44 2.36 -22.92
CA LYS A 28 0.97 0.98 -22.77
C LYS A 28 -0.19 0.95 -21.78
N PHE A 29 -1.23 0.22 -22.14
CA PHE A 29 -2.45 0.06 -21.37
C PHE A 29 -2.51 -1.37 -20.84
N VAL A 30 -2.64 -1.53 -19.53
CA VAL A 30 -2.75 -2.82 -18.85
C VAL A 30 -4.10 -2.84 -18.16
N LYS A 31 -4.97 -3.80 -18.51
CA LYS A 31 -6.26 -3.99 -17.82
C LYS A 31 -5.98 -4.33 -16.35
N LEU A 32 -6.67 -3.71 -15.40
CA LEU A 32 -6.57 -4.10 -13.99
C LEU A 32 -7.18 -5.50 -13.73
N PRO A 33 -6.86 -6.15 -12.60
CA PRO A 33 -7.51 -7.40 -12.21
C PRO A 33 -9.02 -7.21 -12.04
N ASP A 34 -9.83 -8.15 -12.55
CA ASP A 34 -11.29 -8.08 -12.44
C ASP A 34 -11.79 -8.21 -10.99
N ASP A 35 -11.04 -8.89 -10.12
CA ASP A 35 -11.32 -9.01 -8.68
C ASP A 35 -10.63 -7.91 -7.82
N LEU A 36 -10.10 -6.85 -8.44
CA LEU A 36 -9.52 -5.73 -7.69
C LEU A 36 -10.66 -4.96 -6.98
N LEU A 37 -10.65 -4.99 -5.65
CA LEU A 37 -11.68 -4.32 -4.84
C LEU A 37 -11.52 -2.78 -4.88
N THR A 38 -12.08 -2.13 -5.89
CA THR A 38 -12.03 -0.67 -6.11
C THR A 38 -12.99 0.13 -5.22
N ASP A 39 -13.18 -0.28 -3.96
CA ASP A 39 -13.90 0.50 -2.95
C ASP A 39 -12.99 1.62 -2.42
N PHE A 40 -12.85 2.69 -3.21
CA PHE A 40 -12.11 3.92 -2.92
C PHE A 40 -12.68 4.77 -1.75
N ASP A 41 -13.50 4.18 -0.88
CA ASP A 41 -14.33 4.86 0.12
C ASP A 41 -13.54 5.18 1.42
N GLY A 42 -12.34 5.75 1.26
CA GLY A 42 -11.53 6.32 2.35
C GLY A 42 -10.80 5.33 3.27
N GLN A 43 -10.91 4.03 3.01
CA GLN A 43 -10.10 2.97 3.63
C GLN A 43 -8.62 3.05 3.17
N PRO A 44 -7.65 2.35 3.82
CA PRO A 44 -6.24 2.37 3.42
C PRO A 44 -6.03 1.87 1.97
N GLY A 45 -6.05 2.83 1.03
CA GLY A 45 -6.19 2.53 -0.38
C GLY A 45 -5.04 1.75 -1.01
N ASP A 46 -5.41 1.05 -2.08
CA ASP A 46 -4.56 0.32 -3.01
C ASP A 46 -3.32 1.11 -3.41
N ARG A 47 -2.17 0.43 -3.45
CA ARG A 47 -0.88 1.07 -3.74
C ARG A 47 -0.13 0.37 -4.84
N LEU A 48 0.26 1.14 -5.84
CA LEU A 48 1.25 0.70 -6.80
C LEU A 48 2.62 0.67 -6.10
N VAL A 49 3.26 -0.50 -6.08
CA VAL A 49 4.55 -0.76 -5.45
C VAL A 49 5.42 -1.66 -6.33
N THR A 50 6.71 -1.77 -6.00
CA THR A 50 7.59 -2.81 -6.56
C THR A 50 7.81 -3.91 -5.53
N PHE A 51 7.56 -5.17 -5.90
CA PHE A 51 7.77 -6.32 -5.04
C PHE A 51 8.42 -7.47 -5.82
N ASN A 52 9.57 -7.94 -5.34
CA ASN A 52 10.46 -8.89 -6.02
C ASN A 52 10.80 -8.48 -7.46
N ASN A 53 11.12 -7.20 -7.67
CA ASN A 53 11.36 -6.58 -8.99
C ASN A 53 10.17 -6.61 -9.97
N GLN A 54 8.96 -6.95 -9.50
CA GLN A 54 7.73 -6.89 -10.28
C GLN A 54 6.90 -5.69 -9.86
N LEU A 55 6.17 -5.08 -10.80
CA LEU A 55 5.15 -4.09 -10.49
C LEU A 55 3.98 -4.80 -9.80
N ALA A 56 3.48 -4.23 -8.71
CA ALA A 56 2.40 -4.81 -7.93
C ALA A 56 1.36 -3.75 -7.52
N ILE A 57 0.10 -4.16 -7.40
CA ILE A 57 -0.93 -3.43 -6.67
C ILE A 57 -1.13 -4.13 -5.33
N ALA A 58 -0.88 -3.41 -4.25
CA ALA A 58 -1.01 -3.89 -2.89
C ALA A 58 -2.28 -3.35 -2.24
N GLN A 59 -3.17 -4.26 -1.83
CA GLN A 59 -4.39 -3.98 -1.10
C GLN A 59 -4.20 -4.43 0.36
N ASP A 60 -4.31 -3.47 1.28
CA ASP A 60 -4.24 -3.65 2.74
C ASP A 60 -5.58 -3.17 3.29
N ASP A 61 -6.42 -4.08 3.78
CA ASP A 61 -7.72 -3.71 4.32
C ASP A 61 -7.64 -3.06 5.72
N GLY A 62 -6.43 -2.98 6.32
CA GLY A 62 -6.13 -2.27 7.57
C GLY A 62 -6.75 -2.85 8.85
N ASP A 63 -7.63 -3.85 8.72
CA ASP A 63 -8.33 -4.54 9.80
C ASP A 63 -8.02 -6.05 9.81
N SER A 64 -7.55 -6.63 8.71
CA SER A 64 -7.04 -8.00 8.66
C SER A 64 -5.52 -8.08 8.80
N ASN A 65 -5.05 -9.32 9.01
CA ASN A 65 -3.64 -9.68 8.94
C ASN A 65 -3.23 -10.09 7.52
N LEU A 66 -3.85 -9.54 6.46
CA LEU A 66 -3.66 -10.00 5.09
C LEU A 66 -3.31 -8.84 4.17
N LEU A 67 -2.11 -8.91 3.57
CA LEU A 67 -1.79 -8.09 2.40
C LEU A 67 -2.12 -8.89 1.14
N THR A 68 -3.01 -8.36 0.30
CA THR A 68 -3.21 -8.88 -1.05
C THR A 68 -2.28 -8.14 -2.01
N LEU A 69 -1.46 -8.87 -2.75
CA LEU A 69 -0.63 -8.37 -3.83
C LEU A 69 -1.14 -8.91 -5.16
N TRP A 70 -1.53 -8.02 -6.07
CA TRP A 70 -1.67 -8.33 -7.48
C TRP A 70 -0.36 -8.02 -8.17
N LEU A 71 0.36 -9.05 -8.61
CA LEU A 71 1.66 -8.93 -9.25
C LEU A 71 1.53 -8.98 -10.77
N LEU A 72 2.20 -8.08 -11.48
CA LEU A 72 2.22 -8.03 -12.94
C LEU A 72 3.37 -8.89 -13.48
N ASP A 73 3.08 -9.75 -14.45
CA ASP A 73 4.08 -10.52 -15.19
C ASP A 73 4.54 -9.81 -16.49
N ASP A 74 5.60 -10.35 -17.12
CA ASP A 74 6.16 -9.84 -18.37
C ASP A 74 5.18 -9.91 -19.56
N LYS A 75 4.06 -10.62 -19.42
CA LYS A 75 2.99 -10.76 -20.43
C LYS A 75 1.82 -9.81 -20.15
N CYS A 76 2.00 -8.84 -19.26
CA CYS A 76 0.96 -7.91 -18.80
C CYS A 76 -0.26 -8.62 -18.18
N SER A 77 -0.05 -9.78 -17.56
CA SER A 77 -1.07 -10.54 -16.85
C SER A 77 -0.88 -10.42 -15.34
N TRP A 78 -1.99 -10.26 -14.60
CA TRP A 78 -1.96 -10.18 -13.15
C TRP A 78 -2.09 -11.55 -12.50
N PHE A 79 -1.39 -11.77 -11.39
CA PHE A 79 -1.61 -12.91 -10.50
C PHE A 79 -1.75 -12.46 -9.05
N LYS A 80 -2.73 -13.04 -8.35
CA LYS A 80 -2.98 -12.75 -6.93
C LYS A 80 -2.00 -13.54 -6.06
N ARG A 81 -1.44 -12.86 -5.06
CA ARG A 81 -0.66 -13.45 -3.95
C ARG A 81 -1.14 -12.85 -2.64
N GLU A 82 -1.37 -13.68 -1.65
CA GLU A 82 -1.72 -13.24 -0.29
C GLU A 82 -0.51 -13.43 0.64
N ILE A 83 -0.28 -12.46 1.53
CA ILE A 83 0.79 -12.49 2.54
C ILE A 83 0.17 -12.26 3.91
N ILE A 84 0.40 -13.19 4.84
CA ILE A 84 -0.03 -13.04 6.23
C ILE A 84 0.94 -12.08 6.95
N ILE A 85 0.39 -10.99 7.46
CA ILE A 85 1.08 -9.96 8.22
C ILE A 85 0.94 -10.27 9.72
N PRO A 86 2.00 -10.17 10.54
CA PRO A 86 1.87 -10.32 12.00
C PRO A 86 0.95 -9.26 12.63
N TRP A 87 0.15 -9.65 13.63
CA TRP A 87 -0.74 -8.76 14.42
C TRP A 87 -0.05 -7.52 15.03
N THR A 88 1.29 -7.49 15.10
CA THR A 88 2.02 -6.30 15.57
C THR A 88 2.12 -5.19 14.53
N CYS A 89 1.81 -5.47 13.26
CA CYS A 89 1.59 -4.48 12.21
C CYS A 89 0.08 -4.20 12.09
N SER A 90 -0.76 -5.23 12.05
CA SER A 90 -2.22 -5.13 11.97
C SER A 90 -2.89 -5.49 13.30
N SER A 91 -3.11 -4.52 14.19
CA SER A 91 -3.57 -4.82 15.56
C SER A 91 -5.06 -4.50 15.80
N PRO A 92 -5.90 -5.48 16.14
CA PRO A 92 -7.27 -5.25 16.60
C PRO A 92 -7.37 -4.84 18.08
N SER A 93 -6.26 -4.83 18.84
CA SER A 93 -6.25 -4.62 20.29
C SER A 93 -5.29 -3.52 20.79
N ALA A 94 -4.39 -3.01 19.94
CA ALA A 94 -3.58 -1.84 20.26
C ALA A 94 -4.32 -0.53 19.94
N ARG A 95 -4.03 0.53 20.71
CA ARG A 95 -4.52 1.89 20.44
C ARG A 95 -3.91 2.53 19.18
N ILE A 96 -2.98 1.82 18.52
CA ILE A 96 -2.25 2.27 17.34
C ILE A 96 -2.40 1.17 16.29
N ARG A 97 -3.08 1.48 15.19
CA ARG A 97 -3.09 0.67 13.97
C ARG A 97 -1.91 1.10 13.11
N HIS A 98 -1.48 0.24 12.18
CA HIS A 98 -0.56 0.63 11.12
C HIS A 98 -1.24 0.40 9.76
N LYS A 99 -0.84 1.17 8.75
CA LYS A 99 -1.28 1.08 7.35
C LYS A 99 -0.08 0.77 6.45
N PHE A 100 -0.34 0.21 5.26
CA PHE A 100 0.61 -0.59 4.46
C PHE A 100 2.11 -0.26 4.61
N ILE A 101 2.69 0.90 4.32
CA ILE A 101 2.40 1.99 3.37
C ILE A 101 3.04 1.77 1.99
N GLY A 102 3.95 0.80 1.85
CA GLY A 102 4.67 0.50 0.60
C GLY A 102 5.77 -0.55 0.82
N THR A 103 6.71 -0.67 -0.13
CA THR A 103 7.79 -1.67 -0.09
C THR A 103 9.18 -1.04 -0.02
N GLY A 104 10.13 -1.76 0.60
CA GLY A 104 11.54 -1.39 0.68
C GLY A 104 12.38 -2.00 -0.43
N ALA A 105 13.60 -1.48 -0.60
CA ALA A 105 14.55 -1.93 -1.63
C ALA A 105 14.93 -3.42 -1.54
N THR A 106 14.77 -4.07 -0.37
CA THR A 106 14.96 -5.53 -0.23
C THR A 106 13.66 -6.33 -0.17
N ASN A 107 12.55 -5.75 -0.67
CA ASN A 107 11.20 -6.32 -0.70
C ASN A 107 10.54 -6.48 0.67
N GLU A 108 11.03 -5.74 1.68
CA GLU A 108 10.36 -5.59 2.96
C GLU A 108 9.03 -4.84 2.78
N LEU A 109 8.01 -5.22 3.56
CA LEU A 109 6.74 -4.50 3.66
C LEU A 109 6.89 -3.42 4.75
N ILE A 110 6.71 -2.14 4.41
CA ILE A 110 7.03 -1.00 5.29
C ILE A 110 5.76 -0.38 5.86
N TYR A 111 5.38 -0.69 7.10
CA TYR A 111 4.17 -0.17 7.76
C TYR A 111 4.41 1.12 8.53
N ALA A 112 3.38 1.97 8.63
CA ALA A 112 3.41 3.21 9.42
C ALA A 112 2.18 3.37 10.31
N PRO A 113 2.29 3.96 11.52
CA PRO A 113 1.15 4.18 12.41
C PRO A 113 0.10 5.08 11.76
N TYR A 114 -1.17 4.77 12.00
CA TYR A 114 -2.33 5.50 11.48
C TYR A 114 -3.46 5.51 12.51
N SER A 115 -4.16 6.64 12.59
CA SER A 115 -5.34 6.79 13.45
C SER A 115 -6.62 6.69 12.62
N THR A 116 -7.49 5.75 12.98
CA THR A 116 -8.82 5.54 12.40
C THR A 116 -9.94 6.32 13.09
N TYR A 117 -9.68 6.97 14.24
CA TYR A 117 -10.75 7.52 15.08
C TYR A 117 -11.04 9.02 14.86
N ASN A 118 -12.10 9.28 14.10
CA ASN A 118 -12.75 10.59 13.95
C ASN A 118 -13.51 11.06 15.21
N PHE A 119 -12.86 11.25 16.38
CA PHE A 119 -13.49 12.00 17.49
C PHE A 119 -12.50 12.75 18.40
N ARG A 120 -12.43 14.08 18.23
CA ARG A 120 -12.11 15.11 19.24
C ARG A 120 -10.85 14.94 20.12
N SER A 121 -9.87 14.15 19.70
CA SER A 121 -8.58 13.99 20.38
C SER A 121 -7.49 13.84 19.31
N GLN A 122 -6.55 14.78 19.16
CA GLN A 122 -5.35 14.97 20.01
C GLN A 122 -4.50 13.71 20.23
N PHE A 123 -4.71 12.64 19.45
CA PHE A 123 -3.71 11.58 19.28
C PHE A 123 -2.59 12.07 18.37
N HIS A 124 -1.75 12.95 18.91
CA HIS A 124 -0.44 13.25 18.36
C HIS A 124 0.43 12.02 18.59
N PHE A 125 0.89 11.37 17.52
CA PHE A 125 1.94 10.37 17.63
C PHE A 125 3.25 11.11 17.90
N GLU A 126 3.55 11.36 19.18
CA GLU A 126 4.78 12.02 19.65
C GLU A 126 6.04 11.31 19.14
N ASN A 127 5.94 9.99 18.92
CA ASN A 127 6.95 9.18 18.28
C ASN A 127 6.47 8.77 16.88
N GLN A 128 7.05 9.38 15.84
CA GLN A 128 6.92 8.90 14.47
C GLN A 128 7.86 7.72 14.25
N TYR A 129 7.39 6.68 13.55
CA TYR A 129 8.21 5.51 13.22
C TYR A 129 7.63 4.75 12.03
N VAL A 130 8.45 3.89 11.42
CA VAL A 130 8.03 2.88 10.45
C VAL A 130 8.47 1.49 10.88
N ILE A 131 7.78 0.46 10.42
CA ILE A 131 8.10 -0.96 10.66
C ILE A 131 8.41 -1.61 9.31
N TYR A 132 9.67 -1.96 9.09
CA TYR A 132 10.07 -2.85 8.00
C TYR A 132 9.77 -4.29 8.42
N TYR A 133 9.07 -5.04 7.56
CA TYR A 133 8.77 -6.45 7.76
C TYR A 133 9.26 -7.29 6.57
N ASP A 134 10.27 -8.12 6.82
CA ASP A 134 10.75 -9.13 5.86
C ASP A 134 9.84 -10.36 5.97
N CYS A 135 8.93 -10.53 5.01
CA CYS A 135 7.97 -11.63 5.00
C CYS A 135 8.58 -13.00 4.62
N ILE A 136 9.87 -13.05 4.23
CA ILE A 136 10.58 -14.30 3.92
C ILE A 136 11.33 -14.80 5.17
N ARG A 137 11.92 -13.88 5.93
CA ARG A 137 12.62 -14.18 7.18
C ARG A 137 11.75 -14.08 8.43
N GLU A 138 10.52 -13.60 8.28
CA GLU A 138 9.57 -13.28 9.36
C GLU A 138 10.14 -12.29 10.41
N THR A 139 11.11 -11.46 10.00
CA THR A 139 11.77 -10.48 10.87
C THR A 139 11.17 -9.09 10.71
N LYS A 140 11.19 -8.30 11.78
CA LYS A 140 10.75 -6.89 11.76
C LYS A 140 11.77 -5.95 12.37
N THR A 141 11.89 -4.77 11.78
CA THR A 141 12.74 -3.67 12.25
C THR A 141 11.89 -2.43 12.42
N ASN A 142 11.86 -1.85 13.63
CA ASN A 142 11.21 -0.56 13.87
C ASN A 142 12.26 0.56 13.74
N VAL A 143 12.00 1.55 12.89
CA VAL A 143 12.86 2.71 12.67
C VAL A 143 12.11 3.95 13.10
N SER A 144 12.56 4.59 14.18
CA SER A 144 12.00 5.86 14.66
C SER A 144 12.42 7.01 13.75
N ILE A 145 11.44 7.77 13.25
CA ILE A 145 11.67 9.01 12.52
C ILE A 145 11.98 10.09 13.56
N ARG A 146 13.22 10.59 13.55
CA ARG A 146 13.67 11.63 14.47
C ARG A 146 13.55 13.00 13.81
N ASP A 147 12.55 13.76 14.22
CA ASP A 147 12.39 15.17 13.87
C ASP A 147 11.74 15.93 15.03
N ASP A 148 11.82 17.26 15.01
CA ASP A 148 11.16 18.10 16.01
C ASP A 148 9.70 18.36 15.62
N PHE A 149 8.85 17.37 15.91
CA PHE A 149 7.40 17.48 15.75
C PHE A 149 6.72 18.25 16.91
N ALA A 150 7.48 18.85 17.83
CA ALA A 150 6.91 19.52 19.00
C ALA A 150 6.03 20.71 18.59
N GLY A 151 4.78 20.70 19.03
CA GLY A 151 3.80 21.74 18.70
C GLY A 151 3.12 21.59 17.33
N PHE A 152 3.45 20.56 16.53
CA PHE A 152 2.70 20.27 15.30
C PHE A 152 1.31 19.69 15.64
N SER A 153 0.28 20.52 15.48
CA SER A 153 -1.11 20.14 15.80
C SER A 153 -1.82 19.32 14.71
N GLY A 154 -1.12 18.98 13.63
CA GLY A 154 -1.67 18.24 12.49
C GLY A 154 -1.46 16.73 12.56
N LYS A 155 -1.98 16.04 11.54
CA LYS A 155 -1.71 14.63 11.28
C LYS A 155 -0.39 14.52 10.51
N ILE A 156 0.55 13.73 11.03
CA ILE A 156 1.75 13.34 10.28
C ILE A 156 1.45 11.99 9.63
N GLU A 157 1.72 11.90 8.33
CA GLU A 157 1.69 10.64 7.60
C GLU A 157 3.04 10.49 6.89
N PRO A 158 3.85 9.45 7.19
CA PRO A 158 5.03 9.18 6.40
C PRO A 158 4.61 8.64 5.03
N TYR A 159 5.23 9.19 3.99
CA TYR A 159 5.17 8.69 2.63
C TYR A 159 6.56 8.20 2.24
N LEU A 160 6.62 7.12 1.47
CA LEU A 160 7.86 6.72 0.80
C LEU A 160 7.93 7.53 -0.49
N ASP A 161 8.98 8.35 -0.61
CA ASP A 161 9.35 8.92 -1.90
C ASP A 161 10.03 7.82 -2.73
N TYR A 162 9.63 7.68 -3.99
CA TYR A 162 10.22 6.71 -4.93
C TYR A 162 11.43 7.29 -5.68
N THR A 163 11.81 8.54 -5.42
CA THR A 163 13.14 9.03 -5.77
C THR A 163 14.19 8.34 -4.89
N ASP A 164 15.38 8.06 -5.45
CA ASP A 164 16.53 7.46 -4.73
C ASP A 164 17.15 8.44 -3.70
N SER A 165 16.34 8.92 -2.75
CA SER A 165 16.77 9.80 -1.67
C SER A 165 17.32 8.99 -0.51
N THR A 166 18.63 8.80 -0.57
CA THR A 166 19.57 8.38 0.48
C THR A 166 19.16 8.64 1.94
N ASP A 167 19.56 7.69 2.81
CA ASP A 167 19.77 7.83 4.26
C ASP A 167 18.54 7.85 5.20
N LEU A 168 17.71 6.80 5.11
CA LEU A 168 16.98 6.32 6.29
C LEU A 168 17.95 5.56 7.22
N ILE A 169 18.49 6.26 8.21
CA ILE A 169 19.46 5.73 9.18
C ILE A 169 18.81 4.61 10.01
N SER A 170 19.19 3.36 9.73
CA SER A 170 18.78 2.21 10.52
C SER A 170 19.51 2.20 11.88
N VAL A 171 18.74 2.29 12.97
CA VAL A 171 19.26 2.22 14.34
C VAL A 171 18.68 1.01 15.06
N GLY A 172 19.24 -0.15 14.77
CA GLY A 172 18.92 -1.40 15.46
C GLY A 172 19.91 -2.49 15.07
N ARG A 173 20.49 -3.19 16.06
CA ARG A 173 21.16 -4.46 15.80
C ARG A 173 20.09 -5.57 15.83
N PRO A 174 20.12 -6.54 14.91
CA PRO A 174 19.36 -7.76 15.10
C PRO A 174 19.83 -8.45 16.39
N MET A 175 18.87 -8.99 17.16
CA MET A 175 19.11 -9.95 18.25
C MET A 175 19.03 -11.37 17.70
#